data_AF-A0A2E0WEN3-F1
#
_entry.id   AF-A0A2E0WEN3-F1
#
_cell.length_a   1.000
_cell.length_b   1.000
_cell.length_c   1.000
_cell.angle_alpha   90.00
_cell.angle_beta   90.00
_cell.angle_gamma   90.00
#
_symmetry.space_group_name_H-M   'P 1'
#
loop_
_entity.id
_entity.type
_entity.pdbx_description
1 polymer ?
#
loop_
_entity_poly.entity_id
_entity_poly.type
_entity_poly.pdbx_seq_one_letter_code
_entity_poly.pdbx_strand_id
1 'polypeptide(L)'
;MAFYRSQHTTKGIRATHLVGIPGAAAALPILAVRPKLGAKVFLASWLLQVAGHRVFEGNSPALSRGFFTYQFCGLAFWCEEMGDLAAGR
;
A
#
# COMPACT_ATOMS: atom_id res chain seq x y z
N MET A 1 -1.23 -2.10 13.86
CA MET A 1 -1.98 -0.95 13.29
C MET A 1 -1.53 0.41 13.80
N ALA A 2 -1.43 0.68 15.11
CA ALA A 2 -1.11 2.03 15.63
C ALA A 2 0.14 2.68 14.99
N PHE A 3 1.28 1.98 14.97
CA PHE A 3 2.48 2.46 14.29
C PHE A 3 2.30 2.62 12.77
N TYR A 4 1.60 1.70 12.11
CA TYR A 4 1.35 1.82 10.67
C TYR A 4 0.55 3.09 10.36
N ARG A 5 -0.52 3.37 11.13
CA ARG A 5 -1.32 4.58 10.97
C ARG A 5 -0.53 5.85 11.28
N SER A 6 0.38 5.83 12.25
CA SER A 6 1.26 6.99 12.52
C SER A 6 2.28 7.26 11.41
N GLN A 7 2.40 6.37 10.42
CA GLN A 7 3.19 6.58 9.21
C GLN A 7 2.35 6.94 7.98
N HIS A 8 1.02 7.08 8.12
CA HIS A 8 0.08 7.31 7.01
C HIS A 8 -0.99 8.34 7.40
N THR A 9 -0.59 9.55 7.75
CA THR A 9 -1.49 10.57 8.30
C THR A 9 -2.08 11.50 7.23
N THR A 10 -1.37 11.70 6.12
CA THR A 10 -1.79 12.65 5.07
C THR A 10 -2.80 12.07 4.08
N LYS A 11 -3.61 12.94 3.44
CA LYS A 11 -4.54 12.49 2.38
C LYS A 11 -3.81 11.93 1.16
N GLY A 12 -2.65 12.50 0.83
CA GLY A 12 -1.86 12.09 -0.33
C GLY A 12 -1.31 10.67 -0.18
N ILE A 13 -0.76 10.31 0.98
CA ILE A 13 -0.28 8.94 1.21
C ILE A 13 -1.43 7.92 1.25
N ARG A 14 -2.58 8.30 1.83
CA ARG A 14 -3.81 7.48 1.79
C ARG A 14 -4.25 7.20 0.36
N ALA A 15 -4.29 8.22 -0.49
CA ALA A 15 -4.65 8.08 -1.90
C ALA A 15 -3.68 7.17 -2.68
N THR A 16 -2.37 7.30 -2.48
CA THR A 16 -1.40 6.42 -3.16
C THR A 16 -1.51 4.97 -2.70
N HIS A 17 -1.85 4.73 -1.43
CA HIS A 17 -2.05 3.39 -0.87
C HIS A 17 -3.40 2.77 -1.28
N LEU A 18 -4.46 3.58 -1.42
CA LEU A 18 -5.76 3.15 -1.95
C LEU A 18 -5.63 2.50 -3.34
N VAL A 19 -4.73 2.99 -4.17
CA VAL A 19 -4.43 2.44 -5.50
C VAL A 19 -3.31 1.39 -5.45
N GLY A 20 -2.23 1.68 -4.73
CA GLY A 20 -1.02 0.86 -4.74
C GLY A 20 -1.18 -0.49 -4.04
N ILE A 21 -1.92 -0.57 -2.93
CA ILE A 21 -2.13 -1.82 -2.19
C ILE A 21 -2.86 -2.87 -3.04
N PRO A 22 -4.04 -2.60 -3.64
CA PRO A 22 -4.73 -3.60 -4.44
C PRO A 22 -3.93 -3.97 -5.69
N GLY A 23 -3.20 -3.03 -6.30
CA GLY A 23 -2.30 -3.31 -7.42
C GLY A 23 -1.18 -4.28 -7.03
N ALA A 24 -0.52 -4.04 -5.89
CA ALA A 24 0.52 -4.94 -5.37
C ALA A 24 -0.04 -6.32 -4.99
N ALA A 25 -1.23 -6.37 -4.38
CA ALA A 25 -1.89 -7.62 -4.03
C ALA A 25 -2.29 -8.44 -5.27
N ALA A 26 -2.88 -7.79 -6.28
CA ALA A 26 -3.24 -8.43 -7.55
C ALA A 26 -2.01 -8.88 -8.36
N ALA A 27 -0.86 -8.22 -8.19
CA ALA A 27 0.37 -8.61 -8.85
C ALA A 27 0.87 -10.00 -8.40
N LEU A 28 0.56 -10.45 -7.17
CA LEU A 28 1.02 -11.75 -6.65
C LEU A 28 0.48 -12.96 -7.45
N PRO A 29 -0.84 -13.12 -7.67
CA PRO A 29 -1.35 -14.18 -8.54
C PRO A 29 -0.90 -13.99 -10.00
N ILE A 30 -0.79 -12.75 -10.49
CA ILE A 30 -0.27 -12.50 -11.84
C ILE A 30 1.19 -12.96 -11.95
N LEU A 31 2.01 -12.79 -10.91
CA LEU A 31 3.40 -13.23 -10.91
C LEU A 31 3.50 -14.75 -11.06
N ALA A 32 2.56 -15.51 -10.50
CA ALA A 32 2.51 -16.96 -10.63
C ALA A 32 2.15 -17.43 -12.06
N VAL A 33 1.28 -16.70 -12.77
CA VAL A 33 0.79 -17.10 -14.11
C VAL A 33 1.55 -16.42 -15.26
N ARG A 34 1.94 -15.15 -15.09
CA ARG A 34 2.63 -14.30 -16.07
C ARG A 34 3.72 -13.46 -15.38
N PRO A 35 4.87 -14.06 -15.03
CA PRO A 35 5.88 -13.44 -14.17
C PRO A 35 6.34 -12.04 -14.63
N LYS A 36 6.60 -11.86 -15.92
CA LYS A 36 7.03 -10.56 -16.48
C LYS A 36 5.98 -9.46 -16.29
N LEU A 37 4.71 -9.80 -16.42
CA LEU A 37 3.62 -8.84 -16.22
C LEU A 37 3.43 -8.58 -14.72
N GLY A 38 3.39 -9.64 -13.90
CA GLY A 38 3.26 -9.53 -12.46
C GLY A 38 4.34 -8.66 -11.84
N ALA A 39 5.61 -8.84 -12.24
CA ALA A 39 6.73 -8.03 -11.77
C ALA A 39 6.56 -6.54 -12.11
N LYS A 40 6.08 -6.21 -13.33
CA LYS A 40 5.81 -4.82 -13.74
C LYS A 40 4.69 -4.19 -12.92
N VAL A 41 3.58 -4.92 -12.71
CA VAL A 41 2.44 -4.45 -11.91
C VAL A 41 2.86 -4.24 -10.45
N PHE A 42 3.59 -5.21 -9.89
CA PHE A 42 4.11 -5.11 -8.52
C PHE A 42 5.01 -3.89 -8.36
N LEU A 43 6.00 -3.72 -9.25
CA LEU A 43 6.96 -2.62 -9.17
C LEU A 43 6.28 -1.26 -9.32
N ALA A 44 5.37 -1.10 -10.27
CA ALA A 44 4.62 0.15 -10.46
C ALA A 44 3.78 0.49 -9.21
N SER A 45 3.07 -0.50 -8.68
CA SER A 45 2.21 -0.34 -7.50
C SER A 45 3.01 -0.04 -6.23
N TRP A 46 4.19 -0.65 -6.11
CA TRP A 46 5.12 -0.42 -5.00
C TRP A 46 5.77 0.96 -5.09
N LEU A 47 6.24 1.37 -6.27
CA LEU A 47 6.83 2.69 -6.49
C LEU A 47 5.84 3.82 -6.19
N LEU A 48 4.56 3.65 -6.52
CA LEU A 48 3.52 4.61 -6.17
C LEU A 48 3.38 4.80 -4.64
N GLN A 49 3.41 3.71 -3.88
CA GLN A 49 3.34 3.76 -2.41
C GLN A 49 4.59 4.42 -1.82
N VAL A 50 5.78 4.06 -2.31
CA VAL A 50 7.05 4.67 -1.91
C VAL A 50 7.08 6.17 -2.22
N ALA A 51 6.60 6.57 -3.40
CA ALA A 51 6.47 7.97 -3.76
C ALA A 51 5.52 8.70 -2.79
N GLY A 52 4.42 8.07 -2.39
CA GLY A 52 3.52 8.64 -1.39
C GLY A 52 4.18 8.91 -0.05
N HIS A 53 4.97 7.95 0.45
CA HIS A 53 5.78 8.13 1.67
C HIS A 53 6.75 9.31 1.55
N ARG A 54 7.43 9.47 0.41
CA ARG A 54 8.44 10.52 0.22
C ARG A 54 7.85 11.91 -0.03
N VAL A 55 6.77 12.00 -0.82
CA VAL A 55 6.20 13.28 -1.28
C VAL A 55 5.20 13.84 -0.28
N PHE A 56 4.34 12.99 0.32
CA PHE A 56 3.25 13.47 1.16
C PHE A 56 3.52 13.34 2.65
N GLU A 57 4.27 12.33 3.08
CA GLU A 57 4.46 12.05 4.51
C GLU A 57 5.87 12.38 5.03
N GLY A 58 6.88 12.42 4.13
CA GLY A 58 8.27 12.69 4.50
C GLY A 58 8.96 11.54 5.27
N ASN A 59 8.42 10.32 5.23
CA ASN A 59 8.95 9.16 5.93
C ASN A 59 9.36 8.02 4.98
N SER A 60 9.66 6.85 5.53
CA SER A 60 10.01 5.64 4.76
C SER A 60 9.02 4.51 5.03
N PRO A 61 8.84 3.57 4.07
CA PRO A 61 7.99 2.40 4.29
C PRO A 61 8.40 1.60 5.52
N ALA A 62 7.42 1.10 6.28
CA ALA A 62 7.63 0.37 7.53
C ALA A 62 8.27 -1.03 7.38
N LEU A 63 8.71 -1.42 6.18
CA LEU A 63 9.17 -2.78 5.86
C LEU A 63 10.31 -3.28 6.76
N SER A 64 11.22 -2.39 7.17
CA SER A 64 12.35 -2.71 8.04
C SER A 64 11.95 -3.11 9.47
N ARG A 65 10.72 -2.79 9.89
CA ARG A 65 10.19 -3.11 11.22
C ARG A 65 9.47 -4.46 11.28
N GLY A 66 9.31 -5.14 10.14
CA GLY A 66 8.67 -6.45 10.04
C GLY A 66 7.98 -6.65 8.70
N PHE A 67 8.66 -7.33 7.77
CA PHE A 67 8.22 -7.43 6.37
C PHE A 67 6.76 -7.89 6.25
N PHE A 68 6.43 -9.10 6.73
CA PHE A 68 5.08 -9.65 6.63
C PHE A 68 4.05 -8.86 7.44
N THR A 69 4.40 -8.46 8.67
CA THR A 69 3.53 -7.69 9.55
C THR A 69 3.00 -6.43 8.87
N TYR A 70 3.85 -5.69 8.17
CA TYR A 70 3.45 -4.44 7.54
C TYR A 70 2.77 -4.61 6.18
N GLN A 71 2.95 -5.76 5.49
CA GLN A 71 2.08 -6.10 4.36
C GLN A 71 0.63 -6.33 4.82
N PHE A 72 0.44 -7.11 5.90
CA PHE A 72 -0.89 -7.33 6.45
C PHE A 72 -1.50 -6.07 7.07
N CYS A 73 -0.69 -5.21 7.71
CA CYS A 73 -1.17 -3.91 8.16
C CYS A 73 -1.63 -3.04 6.98
N GLY A 74 -0.92 -3.06 5.85
CA GLY A 74 -1.34 -2.38 4.62
C GLY A 74 -2.69 -2.87 4.13
N LEU A 75 -2.87 -4.19 4.00
CA LEU A 75 -4.16 -4.77 3.60
C LEU A 75 -5.30 -4.37 4.57
N ALA A 76 -5.07 -4.46 5.87
CA ALA A 76 -6.06 -4.04 6.87
C ALA A 76 -6.39 -2.55 6.78
N PHE A 77 -5.38 -1.70 6.61
CA PHE A 77 -5.55 -0.27 6.41
C PHE A 77 -6.37 0.04 5.16
N TRP A 78 -6.11 -0.65 4.04
CA TRP A 78 -6.88 -0.49 2.82
C TRP A 78 -8.36 -0.87 3.03
N CYS A 79 -8.64 -1.96 3.75
CA CYS A 79 -10.02 -2.32 4.09
C CYS A 79 -10.73 -1.26 4.94
N GLU A 80 -10.02 -0.64 5.90
CA GLU A 80 -10.54 0.48 6.71
C GLU A 80 -10.88 1.69 5.83
N GLU A 81 -9.96 2.08 4.95
CA GLU A 81 -10.15 3.20 4.01
C GLU A 81 -11.35 2.96 3.08
N MET A 82 -11.48 1.75 2.53
CA MET A 82 -12.63 1.39 1.69
C MET A 82 -13.94 1.40 2.47
N GLY A 83 -13.92 0.97 3.74
CA GLY A 83 -15.08 1.03 4.63
C GLY A 83 -15.52 2.47 4.94
N ASP A 84 -14.56 3.37 5.14
CA ASP A 84 -14.83 4.80 5.32
C ASP A 84 -15.41 5.43 4.06
N LEU A 85 -14.81 5.17 2.89
CA LEU A 85 -15.32 5.65 1.60
C LEU A 85 -16.74 5.13 1.31
N ALA A 86 -17.00 3.85 1.55
CA ALA A 86 -18.32 3.25 1.38
C ALA A 86 -19.37 3.85 2.33
N ALA A 87 -18.94 4.33 3.50
CA ALA A 87 -19.79 5.01 4.47
C ALA A 87 -19.88 6.53 4.25
N GLY A 88 -19.21 7.08 3.24
CA GLY A 88 -19.19 8.52 2.94
C GLY A 88 -18.42 9.37 3.96
N ARG A 89 -17.41 8.80 4.62
CA ARG A 89 -16.53 9.47 5.59
C ARG A 89 -15.20 9.92 4.97
#